data_AF-A0A920EAT7-F1
#
_entry.id   AF-A0A920EAT7-F1
#
_cell.length_a   1.000
_cell.length_b   1.000
_cell.length_c   1.000
_cell.angle_alpha   90.00
_cell.angle_beta   90.00
_cell.angle_gamma   90.00
#
_symmetry.space_group_name_H-M   'P 1'
#
loop_
_entity.id
_entity.type
_entity.pdbx_description
1 polymer ?
#
loop_
_entity_poly.entity_id
_entity_poly.type
_entity_poly.pdbx_seq_one_letter_code
_entity_poly.pdbx_strand_id
1 'polypeptide(L)'
;MMANGMSFVVRLNTRDPAEFLAPLRPLAGRVACLTIPDQDASLSAREMSDAAKHLGLAASPAATLAACFDLLDQTAPVIICGSLYLAGHILIQNKTLPA
;
A
#
# COMPACT_ATOMS: atom_id res chain seq x y z
N MET A 1 -20.21 -13.81 -9.09
CA MET A 1 -18.76 -13.99 -8.83
C MET A 1 -18.16 -12.59 -8.82
N MET A 2 -18.05 -11.98 -7.65
CA MET A 2 -17.46 -10.64 -7.51
C MET A 2 -15.98 -10.78 -7.87
N ALA A 3 -15.47 -10.01 -8.82
CA ALA A 3 -14.05 -9.99 -9.08
C ALA A 3 -13.34 -9.52 -7.81
N ASN A 4 -12.56 -10.37 -7.15
CA ASN A 4 -11.72 -9.95 -6.02
C ASN A 4 -10.72 -8.95 -6.60
N GLY A 5 -10.97 -7.65 -6.36
CA GLY A 5 -10.07 -6.59 -6.78
C GLY A 5 -8.67 -6.82 -6.22
N MET A 6 -7.66 -6.29 -6.90
CA MET A 6 -6.27 -6.43 -6.52
C MET A 6 -6.00 -5.82 -5.14
N SER A 7 -5.15 -6.48 -4.38
CA SER A 7 -4.69 -6.01 -3.09
C SER A 7 -3.50 -5.07 -3.26
N PHE A 8 -3.42 -4.00 -2.48
CA PHE A 8 -2.35 -3.02 -2.59
C PHE A 8 -1.65 -2.78 -1.25
N VAL A 9 -0.32 -2.65 -1.28
CA VAL A 9 0.49 -2.04 -0.20
C VAL A 9 1.05 -0.73 -0.73
N VAL A 10 0.67 0.40 -0.11
CA VAL A 10 1.00 1.73 -0.64
C VAL A 10 1.66 2.61 0.43
N ARG A 11 2.70 3.33 0.00
CA ARG A 11 3.31 4.46 0.73
C ARG A 11 3.69 5.56 -0.24
N LEU A 12 3.37 6.80 0.07
CA LEU A 12 3.76 7.97 -0.73
C LEU A 12 4.58 8.95 0.11
N ASN A 13 5.42 9.75 -0.55
CA ASN A 13 6.13 10.87 0.08
C ASN A 13 5.49 12.17 -0.41
N THR A 14 6.05 12.76 -1.45
CA THR A 14 5.77 14.14 -1.88
C THR A 14 4.58 14.28 -2.82
N ARG A 15 3.81 13.21 -3.04
CA ARG A 15 2.72 13.17 -4.03
C ARG A 15 1.37 13.09 -3.34
N ASP A 16 0.38 13.77 -3.91
CA ASP A 16 -1.00 13.70 -3.47
C ASP A 16 -1.50 12.24 -3.52
N PRO A 17 -1.90 11.66 -2.37
CA PRO A 17 -2.48 10.33 -2.31
C PRO A 17 -3.70 10.14 -3.17
N ALA A 18 -4.56 11.15 -3.26
CA ALA A 18 -5.79 11.09 -4.02
C ALA A 18 -5.49 11.00 -5.52
N GLU A 19 -4.57 11.84 -6.01
CA GLU A 19 -4.14 11.82 -7.41
C GLU A 19 -3.50 10.47 -7.80
N PHE A 20 -2.67 9.91 -6.92
CA PHE A 20 -2.00 8.63 -7.18
C PHE A 20 -2.96 7.43 -7.16
N LEU A 21 -3.92 7.42 -6.21
CA LEU A 21 -4.81 6.29 -5.99
C LEU A 21 -6.05 6.30 -6.90
N ALA A 22 -6.49 7.46 -7.39
CA ALA A 22 -7.68 7.56 -8.22
C ALA A 22 -7.67 6.63 -9.46
N PRO A 23 -6.55 6.49 -10.21
CA PRO A 23 -6.48 5.56 -11.34
C PRO A 23 -6.55 4.08 -10.94
N LEU A 24 -6.18 3.74 -9.70
CA LEU A 24 -6.16 2.36 -9.20
C LEU A 24 -7.54 1.91 -8.69
N ARG A 25 -8.43 2.86 -8.40
CA ARG A 25 -9.75 2.60 -7.80
C ARG A 25 -10.60 1.54 -8.51
N PRO A 26 -10.69 1.49 -9.86
CA PRO A 26 -11.49 0.46 -10.53
C PRO A 26 -10.98 -0.97 -10.33
N LEU A 27 -9.71 -1.11 -9.95
CA LEU A 27 -9.04 -2.41 -9.80
C LEU A 27 -8.86 -2.81 -8.33
N ALA A 28 -9.07 -1.90 -7.39
CA ALA A 28 -8.71 -2.09 -5.99
C ALA A 28 -9.75 -2.87 -5.18
N GLY A 29 -9.30 -3.97 -4.57
CA GLY A 29 -10.06 -4.73 -3.57
C GLY A 29 -9.82 -4.19 -2.17
N ARG A 30 -8.63 -4.45 -1.61
CA ARG A 30 -8.20 -3.95 -0.29
C ARG A 30 -6.87 -3.23 -0.39
N VAL A 31 -6.71 -2.16 0.38
CA VAL A 31 -5.50 -1.33 0.40
C VAL A 31 -4.93 -1.30 1.83
N ALA A 32 -3.70 -1.74 1.99
CA ALA A 32 -2.93 -1.57 3.22
C ALA A 32 -1.97 -0.39 3.06
N CYS A 33 -1.95 0.51 4.03
CA CYS A 33 -1.08 1.68 4.05
C CYS A 33 0.01 1.49 5.10
N LEU A 34 1.28 1.65 4.71
CA LEU A 34 2.43 1.35 5.57
C LEU A 34 3.31 2.59 5.80
N THR A 35 3.74 2.79 7.04
CA THR A 35 4.88 3.66 7.36
C THR A 35 6.14 2.82 7.39
N ILE A 36 7.18 3.26 6.67
CA ILE A 36 8.48 2.59 6.67
C ILE A 36 9.34 3.23 7.78
N PRO A 37 9.93 2.44 8.70
CA PRO A 37 10.87 2.96 9.69
C PRO A 37 12.06 3.68 9.05
N ASP A 38 12.61 4.68 9.75
CA ASP A 38 13.85 5.38 9.38
C ASP A 38 13.83 6.05 8.00
N GLN A 39 12.63 6.34 7.48
CA GLN A 39 12.43 7.10 6.25
C GLN A 39 11.71 8.39 6.59
N ASP A 40 12.32 9.54 6.28
CA ASP A 40 11.64 10.84 6.36
C ASP A 40 10.42 10.81 5.44
N ALA A 41 9.26 10.65 6.07
CA ALA A 41 7.98 10.46 5.41
C ALA A 41 7.10 11.69 5.65
N SER A 42 6.59 12.27 4.58
CA SER A 42 5.60 13.35 4.64
C SER A 42 4.18 12.87 4.95
N LEU A 43 3.89 11.57 4.87
CA LEU A 43 2.58 10.99 5.22
C LEU A 43 2.74 9.69 6.01
N SER A 44 2.06 9.63 7.16
CA SER A 44 1.89 8.44 7.97
C SER A 44 0.94 7.42 7.32
N ALA A 45 1.01 6.16 7.76
CA ALA A 45 0.08 5.11 7.35
C ALA A 45 -1.39 5.53 7.54
N ARG A 46 -1.68 6.25 8.63
CA ARG A 46 -3.02 6.74 8.94
C ARG A 46 -3.47 7.79 7.93
N GLU A 47 -2.68 8.84 7.70
CA GLU A 47 -3.00 9.89 6.74
C GLU A 47 -3.21 9.33 5.32
N MET A 48 -2.32 8.41 4.90
CA MET A 48 -2.45 7.71 3.63
C MET A 48 -3.76 6.90 3.55
N SER A 49 -4.11 6.18 4.61
CA SER A 49 -5.34 5.38 4.66
C SER A 49 -6.60 6.24 4.66
N ASP A 50 -6.56 7.39 5.32
CA ASP A 50 -7.71 8.30 5.41
C ASP A 50 -7.93 9.01 4.07
N ALA A 51 -6.86 9.39 3.35
CA ALA A 51 -6.96 9.88 1.98
C ALA A 51 -7.50 8.82 1.01
N ALA A 52 -7.05 7.57 1.13
CA ALA A 52 -7.56 6.46 0.33
C ALA A 52 -9.06 6.19 0.57
N LYS A 53 -9.50 6.23 1.83
CA LYS A 53 -10.93 6.10 2.19
C LYS A 53 -11.77 7.23 1.62
N HIS A 54 -11.23 8.45 1.55
CA HIS A 54 -11.94 9.59 0.94
C HIS A 54 -12.23 9.38 -0.55
N LEU A 55 -11.47 8.52 -1.23
CA LEU A 55 -11.72 8.07 -2.59
C LEU A 55 -12.68 6.87 -2.71
N GLY A 56 -13.19 6.36 -1.58
CA GLY A 56 -14.05 5.18 -1.53
C GLY A 56 -13.29 3.84 -1.57
N LEU A 57 -11.99 3.83 -1.30
CA LEU A 57 -11.20 2.60 -1.21
C LEU A 57 -11.36 1.93 0.15
N ALA A 58 -11.40 0.60 0.18
CA ALA A 58 -11.32 -0.18 1.41
C ALA A 58 -9.86 -0.19 1.93
N ALA A 59 -9.46 0.89 2.60
CA ALA A 59 -8.10 1.10 3.06
C ALA A 59 -7.93 0.99 4.59
N SER A 60 -6.79 0.47 5.04
CA SER A 60 -6.45 0.36 6.47
C SER A 60 -4.96 0.65 6.71
N PRO A 61 -4.61 1.37 7.79
CA PRO A 61 -3.22 1.56 8.16
C PRO A 61 -2.66 0.30 8.81
N ALA A 62 -1.36 0.08 8.65
CA ALA A 62 -0.62 -1.00 9.30
C ALA A 62 0.73 -0.49 9.82
N ALA A 63 1.16 -1.05 10.95
CA ALA A 63 2.42 -0.69 11.60
C ALA A 63 3.63 -1.48 11.04
N THR A 64 3.39 -2.64 10.44
CA THR A 64 4.44 -3.52 9.91
C THR A 64 3.99 -4.12 8.58
N LEU A 65 4.96 -4.60 7.80
CA LEU A 65 4.68 -5.30 6.55
C LEU A 65 3.84 -6.57 6.80
N ALA A 66 4.12 -7.33 7.86
CA ALA A 66 3.32 -8.50 8.22
C ALA A 66 1.85 -8.12 8.47
N ALA A 67 1.61 -7.06 9.24
CA ALA A 67 0.27 -6.55 9.48
C ALA A 67 -0.41 -6.03 8.20
N CYS A 68 0.33 -5.54 7.19
CA CYS A 68 -0.25 -5.26 5.88
C CYS A 68 -0.81 -6.53 5.25
N PHE A 69 -0.02 -7.61 5.20
CA PHE A 69 -0.47 -8.86 4.59
C PHE A 69 -1.66 -9.46 5.35
N ASP A 70 -1.69 -9.40 6.68
CA ASP A 70 -2.85 -9.87 7.47
C ASP A 70 -4.16 -9.14 7.10
N LEU A 71 -4.05 -7.90 6.60
CA LEU A 71 -5.19 -7.10 6.16
C LEU A 71 -5.61 -7.37 4.71
N LEU A 72 -4.80 -8.04 3.89
CA LEU A 72 -5.06 -8.22 2.46
C LEU A 72 -5.68 -9.59 2.15
N ASP A 73 -6.33 -9.70 0.99
CA ASP A 73 -6.80 -10.99 0.49
C ASP A 73 -5.61 -11.80 -0.02
N GLN A 74 -5.29 -12.88 0.69
CA GLN A 74 -4.18 -13.80 0.39
C GLN A 74 -4.42 -14.63 -0.89
N THR A 75 -5.64 -14.65 -1.41
CA THR A 75 -5.99 -15.32 -2.67
C THR A 75 -5.91 -14.40 -3.88
N ALA A 76 -5.71 -13.10 -3.67
CA ALA A 76 -5.60 -12.09 -4.72
C ALA A 76 -4.13 -11.67 -4.94
N PRO A 77 -3.74 -11.29 -6.17
CA PRO A 77 -2.45 -10.66 -6.41
C PRO A 77 -2.27 -9.39 -5.57
N VAL A 78 -1.08 -9.22 -5.00
CA VAL A 78 -0.69 -8.04 -4.24
C VAL A 78 0.23 -7.15 -5.08
N ILE A 79 -0.15 -5.89 -5.27
CA ILE A 79 0.72 -4.85 -5.81
C ILE A 79 1.33 -4.04 -4.68
N ILE A 80 2.64 -3.89 -4.72
CA ILE A 80 3.39 -2.96 -3.89
C ILE A 80 3.71 -1.73 -4.73
N CYS A 81 3.30 -0.54 -4.29
CA CYS A 81 3.53 0.68 -5.07
C CYS A 81 3.66 1.97 -4.23
N GLY A 82 3.97 3.07 -4.92
CA GLY A 82 4.02 4.42 -4.36
C GLY A 82 5.41 4.89 -3.91
N SER A 83 6.33 3.99 -3.56
CA SER A 83 7.68 4.36 -3.13
C SER A 83 8.73 3.31 -3.52
N LEU A 84 9.87 3.77 -4.05
CA LEU A 84 11.04 2.91 -4.28
C LEU A 84 11.67 2.43 -2.97
N TYR A 85 11.61 3.23 -1.91
CA TYR A 85 12.04 2.78 -0.57
C TYR A 85 11.16 1.66 -0.04
N LEU A 86 9.84 1.70 -0.33
CA LEU A 86 8.94 0.59 -0.01
C LEU A 86 9.32 -0.66 -0.79
N ALA A 87 9.52 -0.52 -2.10
CA ALA A 87 9.94 -1.62 -2.95
C ALA A 87 11.25 -2.25 -2.43
N GLY A 88 12.28 -1.44 -2.16
CA GLY A 88 13.55 -1.89 -1.59
C GLY A 88 13.39 -2.58 -0.24
N HIS A 89 12.61 -1.99 0.68
CA HIS A 89 12.33 -2.59 1.99
C HIS A 89 11.71 -3.97 1.86
N ILE A 90 10.74 -4.14 0.95
CA ILE A 90 10.08 -5.43 0.74
C ILE A 90 11.02 -6.43 0.06
N LEU A 91 11.82 -6.03 -0.92
CA LEU A 91 12.80 -6.93 -1.55
C LEU A 91 13.83 -7.44 -0.54
N ILE A 92 14.25 -6.61 0.43
CA ILE A 92 15.10 -7.03 1.55
C ILE A 92 14.39 -8.09 2.42
N GLN A 93 13.15 -7.80 2.86
CA GLN A 93 12.37 -8.71 3.70
C GLN A 93 12.09 -10.05 2.98
N ASN A 94 11.83 -9.99 1.67
CA ASN A 94 11.56 -11.14 0.82
C ASN A 94 12.83 -11.87 0.33
N LYS A 95 14.02 -11.33 0.63
CA LYS A 95 15.33 -11.88 0.20
C LYS A 95 15.47 -12.02 -1.31
N THR A 96 14.89 -11.08 -2.07
CA THR A 96 14.93 -11.03 -3.53
C THR A 96 15.58 -9.74 -4.02
N LEU A 97 16.80 -9.47 -3.55
CA LEU A 97 17.55 -8.29 -3.98
C LEU A 97 17.89 -8.38 -5.49
N PRO A 98 17.95 -7.25 -6.20
CA PRO A 98 18.45 -7.22 -7.58
C PRO A 98 19.86 -7.81 -7.67
N ALA A 99 20.15 -8.51 -8.77
CA ALA A 99 21.45 -9.08 -9.07
C ALA A 99 22.51 -8.00 -9.38
#